data_AF-A0A2H0SBT5-F1
#
_entry.id   AF-A0A2H0SBT5-F1
#
_cell.length_a   1.000
_cell.length_b   1.000
_cell.length_c   1.000
_cell.angle_alpha   90.00
_cell.angle_beta   90.00
_cell.angle_gamma   90.00
#
_symmetry.space_group_name_H-M   'P 1'
#
loop_
_entity.id
_entity.type
_entity.pdbx_description
1 polymer ?
#
loop_
_entity_poly.entity_id
_entity_poly.type
_entity_poly.pdbx_seq_one_letter_code
_entity_poly.pdbx_strand_id
1 'polypeptide(L)'
;MAYLDRARDSALEQAVAERYGKGLSFDRGAIAFIAYGTKSTQALGQGERAGVLYSFKEAFGRLPTSTVDWSDVIQISTNNLPSQRSAQAEQKAKSTGAENDQSVMMIAYGLRPLKRDMGLEQKGLVNFVRTYGRLPSFTFDWNILRSFVY
;
A
#
# COMPACT_ATOMS: atom_id res chain seq x y z
N MET A 1 -8.85 17.48 -2.42
CA MET A 1 -9.28 16.07 -2.48
C MET A 1 -10.72 15.99 -1.99
N ALA A 2 -11.68 15.67 -2.86
CA ALA A 2 -13.07 15.43 -2.46
C ALA A 2 -13.22 13.94 -2.10
N TYR A 3 -13.40 13.65 -0.81
CA TYR A 3 -13.52 12.27 -0.30
C TYR A 3 -14.93 11.74 -0.56
N LEU A 4 -15.15 11.22 -1.78
CA LEU A 4 -16.39 10.51 -2.20
C LEU A 4 -17.72 11.24 -1.95
N ASP A 5 -17.72 12.56 -1.80
CA ASP A 5 -18.92 13.37 -1.49
C ASP A 5 -19.67 12.87 -0.23
N ARG A 6 -18.99 12.17 0.69
CA ARG A 6 -19.58 11.66 1.93
C ARG A 6 -19.51 12.71 3.04
N ALA A 7 -20.56 12.76 3.86
CA ALA A 7 -20.53 13.51 5.10
C ALA A 7 -19.40 13.00 5.99
N ARG A 8 -18.69 13.93 6.63
CA ARG A 8 -17.59 13.61 7.53
C ARG A 8 -18.10 12.81 8.72
N ASP A 9 -17.43 11.71 9.02
CA ASP A 9 -17.68 10.85 10.17
C ASP A 9 -16.46 10.89 11.10
N SER A 10 -16.56 11.71 12.16
CA SER A 10 -15.45 11.94 13.07
C SER A 10 -15.13 10.71 13.94
N ALA A 11 -16.13 9.87 14.24
CA ALA A 11 -15.92 8.64 14.99
C ALA A 11 -15.13 7.62 14.15
N LEU A 12 -15.47 7.52 12.87
CA LEU A 12 -14.70 6.69 11.94
C LEU A 12 -13.27 7.19 11.75
N GLU A 13 -13.08 8.50 11.57
CA GLU A 13 -11.74 9.10 11.46
C GLU A 13 -10.88 8.82 12.69
N GLN A 14 -11.46 8.93 13.89
CA GLN A 14 -10.77 8.60 15.14
C GLN A 14 -10.42 7.10 15.22
N ALA A 15 -11.36 6.21 14.92
CA ALA A 15 -11.10 4.77 14.92
C ALA A 15 -9.99 4.38 13.92
N VAL A 16 -9.96 5.04 12.75
CA VAL A 16 -8.89 4.86 11.75
C VAL A 16 -7.55 5.33 12.29
N ALA A 17 -7.49 6.51 12.93
CA ALA A 17 -6.28 7.03 13.52
C ALA A 17 -5.74 6.11 14.63
N GLU A 18 -6.61 5.57 15.48
CA GLU A 18 -6.23 4.65 16.56
C GLU A 18 -5.75 3.30 16.01
N ARG A 19 -6.42 2.76 14.99
CA ARG A 19 -6.13 1.44 14.42
C ARG A 19 -4.89 1.43 13.54
N TYR A 20 -4.74 2.44 12.68
CA TYR A 20 -3.72 2.47 11.64
C TYR A 20 -2.65 3.54 11.88
N GLY A 21 -2.86 4.51 12.77
CA GLY A 21 -1.87 5.56 13.07
C GLY A 21 -0.75 5.13 14.01
N LYS A 22 -0.74 3.87 14.51
CA LYS A 22 0.33 3.42 15.41
C LYS A 22 1.71 3.54 14.73
N GLY A 23 2.57 4.38 15.31
CA GLY A 23 3.92 4.66 14.82
C GLY A 23 4.01 5.62 13.63
N LEU A 24 2.88 6.20 13.18
CA LEU A 24 2.80 7.20 12.11
C LEU A 24 1.92 8.37 12.53
N SER A 25 2.46 9.58 12.48
CA SER A 25 1.64 10.78 12.65
C SER A 25 0.86 11.06 11.37
N PHE A 26 -0.22 10.30 11.13
CA PHE A 26 -1.11 10.54 10.01
C PHE A 26 -1.78 11.90 10.16
N ASP A 27 -1.66 12.72 9.11
CA ASP A 27 -2.41 13.95 9.02
C ASP A 27 -3.87 13.67 8.66
N ARG A 28 -4.67 14.74 8.59
CA ARG A 28 -6.07 14.65 8.21
C ARG A 28 -6.25 14.03 6.81
N GLY A 29 -5.32 14.27 5.89
CA GLY A 29 -5.39 13.74 4.52
C GLY A 29 -5.25 12.23 4.48
N ALA A 30 -4.30 11.69 5.24
CA ALA A 30 -4.06 10.26 5.43
C ALA A 30 -5.24 9.57 6.12
N ILE A 31 -5.75 10.15 7.20
CA ILE A 31 -6.92 9.61 7.91
C ILE A 31 -8.13 9.56 6.96
N ALA A 32 -8.41 10.64 6.25
CA ALA A 32 -9.54 10.70 5.33
C ALA A 32 -9.36 9.74 4.14
N PHE A 33 -8.14 9.58 3.62
CA PHE A 33 -7.87 8.58 2.58
C PHE A 33 -8.10 7.16 3.09
N ILE A 34 -7.63 6.81 4.30
CA ILE A 34 -7.87 5.48 4.86
C ILE A 34 -9.37 5.27 5.11
N ALA A 35 -10.05 6.23 5.74
CA ALA A 35 -11.46 6.13 6.08
C ALA A 35 -12.35 6.00 4.84
N TYR A 36 -12.15 6.86 3.84
CA TYR A 36 -13.09 7.05 2.74
C TYR A 36 -12.52 6.64 1.39
N GLY A 37 -11.23 6.83 1.16
CA GLY A 37 -10.60 6.67 -0.15
C GLY A 37 -11.07 7.73 -1.15
N THR A 38 -11.04 7.35 -2.42
CA THR A 38 -11.43 8.14 -3.60
C THR A 38 -12.33 7.29 -4.49
N LYS A 39 -12.91 7.89 -5.54
CA LYS A 39 -13.72 7.15 -6.54
C LYS A 39 -12.97 5.96 -7.13
N SER A 40 -11.66 6.11 -7.36
CA SER A 40 -10.80 5.05 -7.92
C SER A 40 -10.29 4.02 -6.90
N THR A 41 -10.43 4.28 -5.60
CA THR A 41 -9.92 3.39 -4.53
C THR A 41 -11.02 2.84 -3.62
N GLN A 42 -12.27 3.00 -4.02
CA GLN A 42 -13.45 2.51 -3.29
C GLN A 42 -13.49 0.98 -3.18
N ALA A 43 -12.85 0.27 -4.11
CA ALA A 43 -12.76 -1.19 -4.10
C ALA A 43 -11.82 -1.71 -2.99
N LEU A 44 -10.93 -0.85 -2.47
CA LEU A 44 -10.00 -1.22 -1.41
C LEU A 44 -10.67 -1.12 -0.04
N GLY A 45 -10.32 -2.02 0.88
CA GLY A 45 -10.65 -1.87 2.28
C GLY A 45 -9.80 -0.81 2.98
N GLN A 46 -10.20 -0.39 4.20
CA GLN A 46 -9.41 0.55 5.02
C GLN A 46 -7.98 0.06 5.26
N GLY A 47 -7.81 -1.24 5.55
CA GLY A 47 -6.49 -1.83 5.76
C GLY A 47 -5.61 -1.80 4.51
N GLU A 48 -6.20 -1.97 3.32
CA GLU A 48 -5.46 -1.88 2.05
C GLU A 48 -5.03 -0.46 1.76
N ARG A 49 -5.93 0.52 1.98
CA ARG A 49 -5.61 1.95 1.86
C ARG A 49 -4.55 2.39 2.86
N ALA A 50 -4.63 1.95 4.12
CA ALA A 50 -3.57 2.17 5.10
C ALA A 50 -2.25 1.56 4.60
N GLY A 51 -2.30 0.31 4.11
CA GLY A 51 -1.15 -0.35 3.51
C GLY A 51 -0.52 0.47 2.39
N VAL A 52 -1.30 1.12 1.52
CA VAL A 52 -0.75 1.99 0.46
C VAL A 52 0.07 3.13 1.04
N LEU A 53 -0.42 3.81 2.09
CA LEU A 53 0.33 4.88 2.74
C LEU A 53 1.62 4.37 3.39
N TYR A 54 1.59 3.17 3.98
CA TYR A 54 2.80 2.53 4.46
C TYR A 54 3.78 2.18 3.33
N SER A 55 3.29 1.67 2.20
CA SER A 55 4.13 1.34 1.04
C SER A 55 4.77 2.61 0.45
N PHE A 56 4.00 3.70 0.34
CA PHE A 56 4.52 5.02 -0.05
C PHE A 56 5.61 5.50 0.91
N LYS A 57 5.35 5.47 2.22
CA LYS A 57 6.35 5.85 3.23
C LYS A 57 7.60 5.00 3.13
N GLU A 58 7.43 3.70 2.93
CA GLU A 58 8.57 2.78 2.80
C GLU A 58 9.40 3.08 1.56
N ALA A 59 8.77 3.40 0.43
CA ALA A 59 9.47 3.72 -0.81
C ALA A 59 10.17 5.09 -0.78
N PHE A 60 9.54 6.09 -0.18
CA PHE A 60 9.96 7.50 -0.27
C PHE A 60 10.46 8.10 1.05
N GLY A 61 10.45 7.34 2.14
CA GLY A 61 10.91 7.78 3.47
C GLY A 61 9.99 8.77 4.19
N ARG A 62 8.85 9.13 3.61
CA ARG A 62 7.93 10.17 4.11
C ARG A 62 6.49 9.88 3.77
N LEU A 63 5.56 10.46 4.53
CA LEU A 63 4.13 10.45 4.19
C LEU A 63 3.84 11.42 3.02
N PRO A 64 2.73 11.24 2.28
CA PRO A 64 2.36 12.15 1.21
C PRO A 64 2.03 13.55 1.75
N THR A 65 2.58 14.58 1.13
CA THR A 65 2.41 15.99 1.57
C THR A 65 2.06 16.93 0.42
N SER A 66 2.41 16.55 -0.81
CA SER A 66 2.13 17.32 -2.02
C SER A 66 1.07 16.67 -2.89
N THR A 67 0.52 17.43 -3.86
CA THR A 67 -0.40 16.89 -4.86
C THR A 67 0.21 15.75 -5.67
N VAL A 68 1.53 15.81 -5.95
CA VAL A 68 2.25 14.74 -6.67
C VAL A 68 2.28 13.47 -5.83
N ASP A 69 2.58 13.57 -4.54
CA ASP A 69 2.58 12.41 -3.64
C ASP A 69 1.21 11.75 -3.56
N TRP A 70 0.17 12.57 -3.46
CA TRP A 70 -1.19 12.07 -3.41
C TRP A 70 -1.61 11.43 -4.73
N SER A 71 -1.16 11.96 -5.87
CA SER A 71 -1.34 11.32 -7.18
C SER A 71 -0.66 9.94 -7.21
N ASP A 72 0.58 9.84 -6.72
CA ASP A 72 1.32 8.59 -6.65
C ASP A 72 0.66 7.58 -5.71
N VAL A 73 0.11 8.02 -4.57
CA VAL A 73 -0.70 7.17 -3.68
C VAL A 73 -1.89 6.58 -4.42
N ILE A 74 -2.59 7.37 -5.25
CA ILE A 74 -3.70 6.86 -6.06
C ILE A 74 -3.20 5.90 -7.14
N GLN A 75 -2.09 6.20 -7.82
CA GLN A 75 -1.51 5.32 -8.82
C GLN A 75 -1.16 3.95 -8.22
N ILE A 76 -0.43 3.93 -7.09
CA ILE A 76 -0.09 2.71 -6.35
C ILE A 76 -1.35 1.93 -5.96
N SER A 77 -2.39 2.63 -5.51
CA SER A 77 -3.68 2.01 -5.13
C SER A 77 -4.42 1.36 -6.30
N THR A 78 -4.14 1.77 -7.53
CA THR A 78 -4.81 1.29 -8.75
C THR A 78 -3.87 0.52 -9.68
N ASN A 79 -2.85 -0.12 -9.13
CA ASN A 79 -1.84 -0.90 -9.86
C ASN A 79 -1.04 -0.12 -10.94
N ASN A 80 -0.96 1.20 -10.83
CA ASN A 80 -0.16 2.04 -11.72
C ASN A 80 1.16 2.43 -11.03
N LEU A 81 2.22 2.60 -11.82
CA LEU A 81 3.49 3.08 -11.29
C LEU A 81 3.34 4.51 -10.77
N PRO A 82 3.97 4.84 -9.63
CA PRO A 82 4.10 6.22 -9.20
C PRO A 82 4.91 7.02 -10.23
N SER A 83 4.61 8.30 -10.35
CA SER A 83 5.39 9.24 -11.17
C SER A 83 6.78 9.49 -10.58
N GLN A 84 6.91 9.48 -9.25
CA GLN A 84 8.19 9.53 -8.56
C GLN A 84 8.84 8.14 -8.52
N ARG A 85 10.18 8.11 -8.64
CA ARG A 85 10.97 6.88 -8.56
C ARG A 85 11.91 6.92 -7.36
N SER A 86 12.11 5.77 -6.72
CA SER A 86 13.04 5.57 -5.63
C SER A 86 14.02 4.45 -5.98
N ALA A 87 15.22 4.83 -6.40
CA ALA A 87 16.28 3.87 -6.72
C ALA A 87 16.62 2.96 -5.52
N GLN A 88 16.54 3.50 -4.31
CA GLN A 88 16.74 2.73 -3.08
C GLN A 88 15.65 1.67 -2.89
N ALA A 89 14.37 2.03 -3.08
CA ALA A 89 13.27 1.09 -2.94
C ALA A 89 13.34 -0.02 -4.00
N GLU A 90 13.68 0.33 -5.24
CA GLU A 90 13.85 -0.63 -6.33
C GLU A 90 15.04 -1.56 -6.12
N GLN A 91 16.17 -1.04 -5.64
CA GLN A 91 17.32 -1.87 -5.31
C GLN A 91 17.02 -2.82 -4.15
N LYS A 92 16.31 -2.34 -3.12
CA LYS A 92 15.82 -3.18 -2.02
C LYS A 92 14.89 -4.27 -2.53
N ALA A 93 13.97 -3.96 -3.44
CA ALA A 93 13.10 -4.94 -4.09
C ALA A 93 13.88 -5.97 -4.92
N LYS A 94 14.88 -5.55 -5.70
CA LYS A 94 15.74 -6.48 -6.46
C LYS A 94 16.47 -7.46 -5.54
N SER A 95 16.91 -7.01 -4.37
CA SER A 95 17.62 -7.86 -3.41
C SER A 95 16.77 -8.99 -2.81
N THR A 96 15.44 -8.97 -3.00
CA THR A 96 14.56 -10.07 -2.58
C THR A 96 14.59 -11.26 -3.54
N GLY A 97 15.24 -11.13 -4.69
CA GLY A 97 15.21 -12.13 -5.77
C GLY A 97 14.00 -12.02 -6.69
N ALA A 98 13.42 -10.83 -6.82
CA ALA A 98 12.29 -10.58 -7.74
C ALA A 98 12.62 -11.03 -9.18
N GLU A 99 11.72 -11.79 -9.80
CA GLU A 99 12.00 -12.48 -11.07
C GLU A 99 12.01 -11.55 -12.29
N ASN A 100 11.26 -10.45 -12.24
CA ASN A 100 11.10 -9.52 -13.35
C ASN A 100 10.86 -8.08 -12.87
N ASP A 101 10.93 -7.13 -13.80
CA ASP A 101 10.76 -5.70 -13.49
C ASP A 101 9.39 -5.38 -12.87
N GLN A 102 8.32 -6.05 -13.30
CA GLN A 102 6.99 -5.87 -12.71
C GLN A 102 6.98 -6.26 -11.24
N SER A 103 7.61 -7.37 -10.88
CA SER A 103 7.77 -7.85 -9.50
C SER A 103 8.57 -6.84 -8.68
N VAL A 104 9.67 -6.31 -9.25
CA VAL A 104 10.47 -5.27 -8.61
C VAL A 104 9.60 -4.04 -8.29
N MET A 105 8.82 -3.55 -9.26
CA MET A 105 7.95 -2.39 -9.05
C MET A 105 6.84 -2.66 -8.02
N MET A 106 6.26 -3.85 -8.05
CA MET A 106 5.23 -4.26 -7.10
C MET A 106 5.78 -4.32 -5.67
N ILE A 107 6.97 -4.86 -5.48
CA ILE A 107 7.64 -4.93 -4.18
C ILE A 107 8.03 -3.54 -3.69
N ALA A 108 8.68 -2.76 -4.57
CA ALA A 108 9.23 -1.45 -4.23
C ALA A 108 8.14 -0.45 -3.81
N TYR A 109 7.04 -0.40 -4.55
CA TYR A 109 5.99 0.60 -4.35
C TYR A 109 4.74 0.06 -3.68
N GLY A 110 4.61 -1.26 -3.55
CA GLY A 110 3.41 -1.89 -3.01
C GLY A 110 2.19 -1.64 -3.90
N LEU A 111 2.32 -1.94 -5.20
CA LEU A 111 1.21 -1.84 -6.13
C LEU A 111 0.05 -2.73 -5.66
N ARG A 112 -1.18 -2.22 -5.75
CA ARG A 112 -2.40 -2.96 -5.35
C ARG A 112 -3.07 -3.55 -6.58
N PRO A 113 -3.37 -4.86 -6.60
CA PRO A 113 -4.08 -5.47 -7.71
C PRO A 113 -5.48 -4.88 -7.84
N LEU A 114 -5.96 -4.67 -9.07
CA LEU A 114 -7.32 -4.18 -9.31
C LEU A 114 -8.38 -5.20 -8.90
N LYS A 115 -8.07 -6.50 -9.03
CA LYS A 115 -8.92 -7.61 -8.62
C LYS A 115 -8.18 -8.47 -7.62
N ARG A 116 -8.63 -8.44 -6.38
CA ARG A 116 -8.08 -9.25 -5.30
C ARG A 116 -8.61 -10.68 -5.34
N ASP A 117 -7.72 -11.65 -5.20
CA ASP A 117 -8.01 -13.07 -5.13
C ASP A 117 -7.47 -13.65 -3.82
N MET A 118 -8.37 -13.89 -2.86
CA MET A 118 -8.02 -14.44 -1.55
C MET A 118 -7.45 -15.87 -1.63
N GLY A 119 -7.87 -16.65 -2.64
CA GLY A 119 -7.38 -18.01 -2.84
C GLY A 119 -5.93 -18.02 -3.30
N LEU A 120 -5.57 -17.10 -4.19
CA LEU A 120 -4.17 -16.92 -4.59
C LEU A 120 -3.33 -16.30 -3.47
N GLU A 121 -3.85 -15.34 -2.71
CA GLU A 121 -3.13 -14.77 -1.55
C GLU A 121 -2.85 -15.83 -0.48
N GLN A 122 -3.77 -16.76 -0.23
CA GLN A 122 -3.53 -17.88 0.69
C GLN A 122 -2.38 -18.77 0.20
N LYS A 123 -2.31 -19.08 -1.10
CA LYS A 123 -1.19 -19.83 -1.69
C LYS A 123 0.11 -19.02 -1.62
N GLY A 124 0.05 -17.72 -1.90
CA GLY A 124 1.16 -16.78 -1.77
C GLY A 124 1.72 -16.74 -0.34
N LEU A 125 0.84 -16.80 0.67
CA LEU A 125 1.24 -16.87 2.07
C LEU A 125 2.02 -18.16 2.39
N VAL A 126 1.55 -19.31 1.89
CA VAL A 126 2.27 -20.59 2.03
C VAL A 126 3.66 -20.50 1.38
N ASN A 127 3.74 -19.94 0.17
CA ASN A 127 5.02 -19.73 -0.51
C ASN A 127 5.94 -18.79 0.28
N PHE A 128 5.41 -17.68 0.80
CA PHE A 128 6.18 -16.74 1.61
C PHE A 128 6.76 -17.41 2.86
N VAL A 129 5.94 -18.16 3.61
CA VAL A 129 6.40 -18.88 4.81
C VAL A 129 7.47 -19.91 4.46
N ARG A 130 7.31 -20.63 3.35
CA ARG A 130 8.32 -21.60 2.89
C ARG A 130 9.65 -20.93 2.53
N THR A 131 9.61 -19.74 1.92
CA THR A 131 10.82 -19.01 1.50
C THR A 131 11.50 -18.28 2.66
N TYR A 132 10.74 -17.66 3.57
CA TYR A 132 11.27 -16.77 4.60
C TYR A 132 11.19 -17.33 6.02
N GLY A 133 10.57 -18.49 6.23
CA GLY A 133 10.45 -19.15 7.54
C GLY A 133 9.58 -18.41 8.57
N ARG A 134 8.81 -17.40 8.14
CA ARG A 134 7.99 -16.55 9.01
C ARG A 134 6.75 -16.03 8.28
N LEU A 135 5.76 -15.56 9.04
CA LEU A 135 4.63 -14.82 8.49
C LEU A 135 5.04 -13.39 8.08
N PRO A 136 4.37 -12.78 7.09
CA PRO A 136 4.51 -11.36 6.79
C PRO A 136 4.17 -10.52 8.02
N SER A 137 5.06 -9.63 8.42
CA SER A 137 4.89 -8.77 9.60
C SER A 137 4.95 -7.29 9.25
N PHE A 138 5.64 -6.93 8.16
CA PHE A 138 5.81 -5.55 7.71
C PHE A 138 5.22 -5.33 6.32
N THR A 139 4.97 -4.07 5.96
CA THR A 139 4.42 -3.69 4.65
C THR A 139 5.26 -4.24 3.49
N PHE A 140 6.59 -4.20 3.60
CA PHE A 140 7.49 -4.82 2.64
C PHE A 140 7.19 -6.30 2.39
N ASP A 141 6.95 -7.07 3.46
CA ASP A 141 6.66 -8.50 3.35
C ASP A 141 5.36 -8.75 2.57
N TRP A 142 4.35 -7.92 2.84
CA TRP A 142 3.09 -7.97 2.10
C TRP A 142 3.29 -7.58 0.63
N ASN A 143 4.20 -6.66 0.32
CA ASN A 143 4.53 -6.32 -1.07
C ASN A 143 5.24 -7.47 -1.78
N ILE A 144 6.17 -8.16 -1.12
CA ILE A 144 6.80 -9.39 -1.61
C ILE A 144 5.74 -10.47 -1.88
N LEU A 145 4.86 -10.73 -0.91
CA LEU A 145 3.79 -11.70 -1.07
C LEU A 145 2.94 -11.40 -2.31
N ARG A 146 2.59 -10.13 -2.56
CA ARG A 146 1.81 -9.76 -3.74
C ARG A 146 2.54 -10.06 -5.05
N SER A 147 3.86 -9.87 -5.12
CA SER A 147 4.62 -10.20 -6.33
C SER A 147 4.69 -11.70 -6.65
N PHE A 148 4.41 -12.58 -5.68
CA PHE A 148 4.26 -14.01 -5.95
C PHE A 148 2.88 -14.37 -6.51
N VAL A 149 1.92 -13.44 -6.44
CA VAL A 149 0.50 -13.69 -6.66
C VAL A 149 0.01 -13.05 -7.97
N TYR A 150 0.50 -11.85 -8.30
CA TYR A 150 0.03 -11.02 -9.42
C TYR A 150 1.18 -10.49 -10.27
#